data_AF-A0A946GUK9-F1
#
_entry.id   AF-A0A946GUK9-F1
#
_cell.length_a   1.000
_cell.length_b   1.000
_cell.length_c   1.000
_cell.angle_alpha   90.00
_cell.angle_beta   90.00
_cell.angle_gamma   90.00
#
_symmetry.space_group_name_H-M   'P 1'
#
loop_
_entity.id
_entity.type
_entity.pdbx_description
1 polymer ?
#
loop_
_entity_poly.entity_id
_entity_poly.type
_entity_poly.pdbx_seq_one_letter_code
_entity_poly.pdbx_strand_id
1 'polypeptide(L)'
;MKEGIQDGYEFHVNDDAEEDLFYVFKKLFEKIKRAMKQKHIRCDNSMKYEITDEGVVRGYITSSLEDERNLPLLVIDGKNVTWDEFGKMLTVYEGFNFKMEIFDKIEEE
;
A
#
# COMPACT_ATOMS: atom_id res chain seq x y z
N MET A 1 17.20 -17.28 8.36
CA MET A 1 15.86 -16.87 8.84
C MET A 1 15.05 -16.54 7.61
N LYS A 2 13.91 -17.20 7.37
CA LYS A 2 12.97 -16.75 6.33
C LYS A 2 12.35 -15.46 6.87
N GLU A 3 12.66 -14.31 6.29
CA GLU A 3 11.82 -13.13 6.46
C GLU A 3 10.49 -13.47 5.81
N GLY A 4 9.56 -13.99 6.62
CA GLY A 4 8.20 -14.24 6.19
C GLY A 4 7.61 -12.91 5.75
N ILE A 5 6.92 -12.93 4.61
CA ILE A 5 6.17 -11.80 4.06
C ILE A 5 5.35 -11.20 5.20
N GLN A 6 5.81 -10.07 5.75
CA GLN A 6 5.24 -9.53 6.98
C GLN A 6 3.98 -8.76 6.58
N ASP A 7 2.82 -9.39 6.73
CA ASP A 7 1.55 -8.67 6.73
C ASP A 7 1.62 -7.59 7.82
N GLY A 8 1.32 -6.35 7.47
CA GLY A 8 1.41 -5.21 8.38
C GLY A 8 1.62 -3.89 7.66
N TYR A 9 1.43 -2.81 8.41
CA TYR A 9 1.75 -1.47 7.93
C TYR A 9 3.23 -1.16 8.18
N GLU A 10 3.87 -0.50 7.21
CA GLU A 10 5.23 0.01 7.31
C GLU A 10 5.22 1.50 6.98
N PHE A 11 5.83 2.32 7.84
CA PHE A 11 5.88 3.76 7.68
C PHE A 11 7.30 4.29 7.91
N HIS A 12 7.72 5.20 7.04
CA HIS A 12 9.02 5.86 7.10
C HIS A 12 8.84 7.37 6.99
N VAL A 13 9.68 8.10 7.71
CA VAL A 13 9.90 9.54 7.58
C VAL A 13 11.41 9.75 7.57
N ASN A 14 11.91 10.48 6.58
CA ASN A 14 13.27 11.00 6.56
C ASN A 14 13.20 12.51 6.74
N ASP A 15 14.08 13.04 7.58
CA ASP A 15 14.20 14.47 7.85
C ASP A 15 15.68 14.84 7.99
N ASP A 16 15.96 16.13 8.18
CA ASP A 16 17.33 16.59 8.43
C ASP A 16 17.92 15.92 9.68
N ALA A 17 19.22 15.61 9.66
CA ALA A 17 19.92 14.94 10.75
C ALA A 17 19.98 15.78 12.04
N GLU A 18 19.87 17.10 11.91
CA GLU A 18 19.86 18.04 13.05
C GLU A 18 18.45 18.35 13.58
N GLU A 19 17.41 17.80 12.95
CA GLU A 19 16.02 18.09 13.29
C GLU A 19 15.61 17.50 14.66
N ASP A 20 14.65 18.16 15.31
CA ASP A 20 14.16 17.71 16.62
C ASP A 20 13.48 16.33 16.51
N LEU A 21 13.92 15.37 17.32
CA LEU A 21 13.39 14.01 17.31
C LEU A 21 11.88 13.94 17.59
N PHE A 22 11.34 14.81 18.45
CA PHE A 22 9.90 14.88 18.72
C PHE A 22 9.14 15.44 17.53
N TYR A 23 9.74 16.36 16.77
CA TYR A 23 9.15 16.85 15.54
C TYR A 23 9.09 15.75 14.46
N VAL A 24 10.17 15.00 14.26
CA VAL A 24 10.21 13.85 13.34
C VAL A 24 9.22 12.76 13.78
N PHE A 25 9.16 12.46 15.08
CA PHE A 25 8.18 11.52 15.63
C PHE A 25 6.74 11.98 15.39
N LYS A 26 6.45 13.27 15.59
CA LYS A 26 5.12 13.83 15.34
C LYS A 26 4.71 13.68 13.88
N LYS A 27 5.63 13.93 12.92
CA LYS A 27 5.38 13.69 11.49
C LYS A 27 5.03 12.22 11.22
N LEU A 28 5.82 11.29 11.76
CA LEU A 28 5.56 9.86 11.61
C LEU A 28 4.19 9.47 12.20
N PHE A 29 3.87 9.96 13.39
CA PHE A 29 2.60 9.68 14.05
C PHE A 29 1.39 10.21 13.26
N GLU A 30 1.47 11.42 12.70
CA GLU A 30 0.40 11.96 11.86
C GLU A 30 0.28 11.19 10.54
N LYS A 31 1.39 10.74 9.93
CA LYS A 31 1.38 9.85 8.74
C LYS A 31 0.66 8.54 9.04
N ILE A 32 0.96 7.90 10.16
CA ILE A 32 0.26 6.67 10.62
C ILE A 32 -1.24 6.94 10.77
N LYS A 33 -1.62 8.00 11.51
CA LYS A 33 -3.04 8.32 11.72
C LYS A 33 -3.81 8.54 10.42
N ARG A 34 -3.21 9.26 9.46
CA ARG A 34 -3.83 9.49 8.14
C ARG A 34 -4.02 8.19 7.38
N ALA A 35 -2.99 7.37 7.28
CA ALA A 35 -3.04 6.08 6.59
C ALA A 35 -4.01 5.09 7.26
N MET A 36 -4.21 5.18 8.58
CA MET A 36 -5.17 4.33 9.28
C MET A 36 -6.62 4.77 9.11
N LYS A 37 -6.86 6.04 8.77
CA LYS A 37 -8.20 6.62 8.61
C LYS A 37 -8.85 6.24 7.28
N GLN A 38 -8.05 6.09 6.23
CA GLN A 38 -8.54 5.75 4.90
C GLN A 38 -8.26 4.27 4.62
N LYS A 39 -9.25 3.56 4.07
CA LYS A 39 -9.10 2.17 3.64
C LYS A 39 -9.34 2.10 2.15
N HIS A 40 -8.42 1.47 1.45
CA HIS A 40 -8.41 1.29 0.01
C HIS A 40 -9.04 -0.03 -0.41
N ILE A 41 -8.97 -1.04 0.45
CA ILE A 41 -9.56 -2.36 0.22
C ILE A 41 -10.43 -2.82 1.38
N ARG A 42 -11.43 -3.64 1.06
CA ARG A 42 -12.26 -4.38 2.02
C ARG A 42 -12.23 -5.87 1.72
N CYS A 43 -12.44 -6.70 2.73
CA CYS A 43 -12.62 -8.14 2.50
C CYS A 43 -13.94 -8.37 1.77
N ASP A 44 -13.88 -9.11 0.67
CA ASP A 44 -15.07 -9.58 -0.03
C ASP A 44 -15.26 -11.09 0.23
N ASN A 45 -16.49 -11.57 0.05
CA ASN A 45 -16.82 -12.98 0.25
C ASN A 45 -16.52 -13.84 -0.98
N SER A 46 -16.46 -13.24 -2.18
CA SER A 46 -16.22 -13.94 -3.45
C SER A 46 -14.77 -13.78 -3.94
N MET A 47 -14.18 -12.62 -3.68
CA MET A 47 -12.78 -12.28 -3.88
C MET A 47 -12.13 -12.04 -2.53
N LYS A 48 -10.83 -12.32 -2.38
CA LYS A 48 -10.11 -12.05 -1.14
C LYS A 48 -10.20 -10.58 -0.71
N TYR A 49 -10.14 -9.67 -1.67
CA TYR A 49 -10.24 -8.22 -1.47
C TYR A 49 -11.05 -7.55 -2.59
N GLU A 50 -11.67 -6.42 -2.29
CA GLU A 50 -12.34 -5.51 -3.23
C GLU A 50 -11.88 -4.07 -2.95
N ILE A 51 -11.77 -3.23 -3.99
CA ILE A 51 -11.51 -1.78 -3.85
C ILE A 51 -12.74 -1.13 -3.20
N THR A 52 -12.52 -0.22 -2.24
CA THR A 52 -13.62 0.51 -1.61
C THR A 52 -14.33 1.45 -2.58
N ASP A 53 -15.53 1.92 -2.21
CA ASP A 53 -16.37 2.76 -3.07
C ASP A 53 -15.72 4.13 -3.39
N GLU A 54 -14.63 4.51 -2.70
CA GLU A 54 -13.82 5.69 -3.02
C GLU A 54 -13.05 5.55 -4.34
N GLY A 55 -12.81 4.32 -4.83
CA GLY A 55 -12.16 4.05 -6.11
C GLY A 55 -10.69 4.45 -6.21
N VAL A 56 -10.08 4.93 -5.11
CA VAL A 56 -8.67 5.29 -5.02
C VAL A 56 -7.93 4.23 -4.22
N VAL A 57 -6.90 3.65 -4.81
CA VAL A 57 -6.01 2.69 -4.14
C VAL A 57 -4.63 3.31 -3.96
N ARG A 58 -4.13 3.27 -2.73
CA ARG A 58 -2.74 3.63 -2.40
C ARG A 58 -2.07 2.49 -1.65
N GLY A 59 -0.78 2.36 -1.86
CA GLY A 59 0.06 1.32 -1.32
C GLY A 59 1.47 1.47 -1.86
N TYR A 60 2.35 0.51 -1.56
CA TYR A 60 3.68 0.47 -2.14
C TYR A 60 3.94 -0.84 -2.88
N ILE A 61 4.82 -0.74 -3.87
CA ILE A 61 5.23 -1.87 -4.71
C ILE A 61 6.46 -2.50 -4.07
N THR A 62 6.43 -3.81 -3.88
CA THR A 62 7.55 -4.62 -3.39
C THR A 62 7.72 -5.87 -4.27
N SER A 63 8.67 -6.73 -3.90
CA SER A 63 8.94 -7.99 -4.61
C SER A 63 8.67 -9.18 -3.71
N SER A 64 8.02 -10.22 -4.26
CA SER A 64 7.97 -11.53 -3.62
C SER A 64 9.12 -12.40 -4.13
N LEU A 65 9.93 -12.95 -3.22
CA LEU A 65 10.94 -13.96 -3.57
C LEU A 65 10.32 -15.30 -3.99
N GLU A 66 9.02 -15.47 -3.77
CA GLU A 66 8.27 -16.69 -4.04
C GLU A 66 7.51 -16.65 -5.39
N ASP A 67 7.44 -15.50 -6.08
CA ASP A 67 6.77 -15.40 -7.38
C ASP A 67 7.74 -15.68 -8.53
N GLU A 68 7.62 -16.86 -9.15
CA GLU A 68 8.42 -17.29 -10.29
C GLU A 68 8.25 -16.40 -11.54
N ARG A 69 7.15 -15.64 -11.63
CA ARG A 69 6.87 -14.75 -12.77
C ARG A 69 7.52 -13.38 -12.62
N ASN A 70 8.20 -13.11 -11.50
CA ASN A 70 8.79 -11.80 -11.16
C ASN A 70 7.76 -10.65 -11.25
N LEU A 71 6.49 -10.94 -10.97
CA LEU A 71 5.47 -9.91 -10.87
C LEU A 71 5.62 -9.15 -9.53
N PRO A 72 5.28 -7.87 -9.50
CA PRO A 72 5.30 -7.10 -8.27
C PRO A 72 4.31 -7.67 -7.25
N LEU A 73 4.70 -7.58 -5.98
CA LEU A 73 3.78 -7.72 -4.87
C LEU A 73 3.35 -6.32 -4.42
N LEU A 74 2.05 -6.13 -4.18
CA LEU A 74 1.51 -4.86 -3.72
C LEU A 74 1.21 -4.96 -2.22
N VAL A 75 1.53 -3.92 -1.47
CA VAL A 75 1.10 -3.78 -0.08
C VAL A 75 0.09 -2.65 0.01
N ILE A 76 -1.17 -3.02 0.21
CA ILE A 76 -2.32 -2.11 0.26
C ILE A 76 -2.99 -2.29 1.63
N ASP A 77 -3.21 -1.20 2.38
CA ASP A 77 -3.71 -1.27 3.77
C ASP A 77 -2.95 -2.26 4.68
N GLY A 78 -1.64 -2.39 4.44
CA GLY A 78 -0.78 -3.34 5.14
C GLY A 78 -1.05 -4.80 4.80
N LYS A 79 -1.74 -5.08 3.70
CA LYS A 79 -2.02 -6.42 3.20
C LYS A 79 -1.26 -6.69 1.92
N ASN A 80 -0.66 -7.87 1.84
CA ASN A 80 -0.07 -8.36 0.61
C ASN A 80 -1.16 -8.74 -0.38
N VAL A 81 -1.11 -8.11 -1.54
CA VAL A 81 -2.00 -8.30 -2.68
C VAL A 81 -1.13 -8.65 -3.87
N THR A 82 -1.33 -9.86 -4.42
CA THR A 82 -0.59 -10.26 -5.63
C THR A 82 -1.08 -9.46 -6.82
N TRP A 83 -0.25 -9.36 -7.87
CA TRP A 83 -0.64 -8.68 -9.09
C TRP A 83 -1.92 -9.27 -9.72
N ASP A 84 -2.13 -10.58 -9.66
CA ASP A 84 -3.36 -11.21 -10.14
C ASP A 84 -4.58 -10.90 -9.26
N GLU A 85 -4.42 -10.84 -7.94
CA GLU A 85 -5.48 -10.42 -7.02
C GLU A 85 -5.91 -8.99 -7.33
N PHE A 86 -4.94 -8.09 -7.51
CA PHE A 86 -5.21 -6.71 -7.88
C PHE A 86 -5.89 -6.60 -9.26
N GLY A 87 -5.41 -7.34 -10.26
CA GLY A 87 -6.04 -7.39 -11.58
C GLY A 87 -7.50 -7.85 -11.54
N LYS A 88 -7.84 -8.84 -10.70
CA LYS A 88 -9.22 -9.30 -10.50
C LYS A 88 -10.10 -8.20 -9.91
N MET A 89 -9.60 -7.45 -8.93
CA MET A 89 -10.31 -6.31 -8.34
C MET A 89 -10.67 -5.24 -9.38
N LEU A 90 -9.86 -5.07 -10.43
CA LEU A 90 -10.12 -4.09 -11.49
C LEU A 90 -11.24 -4.50 -12.45
N THR A 91 -11.70 -5.76 -12.44
CA THR A 91 -12.74 -6.25 -13.36
C THR A 91 -14.05 -5.45 -13.25
N VAL A 92 -14.38 -4.91 -12.08
CA VAL A 92 -15.59 -4.11 -11.87
C VAL A 92 -15.54 -2.73 -12.55
N TYR A 93 -14.36 -2.30 -13.01
CA TYR A 93 -14.11 -1.01 -13.68
C TYR A 93 -14.04 -1.15 -15.20
N GLU A 94 -14.65 -2.18 -15.78
CA GLU A 94 -14.72 -2.34 -17.24
C GLU A 94 -15.30 -1.08 -17.91
N GLY A 95 -14.56 -0.52 -18.89
CA GLY A 95 -14.95 0.70 -19.60
C GLY A 95 -14.55 2.03 -18.94
N PHE A 96 -13.90 2.00 -17.77
CA PHE A 96 -13.40 3.20 -17.10
C PHE A 96 -11.98 3.56 -17.58
N ASN A 97 -11.65 4.86 -17.53
CA ASN A 97 -10.28 5.33 -17.70
C ASN A 97 -9.56 5.29 -16.34
N PHE A 98 -8.26 4.98 -16.34
CA PHE A 98 -7.45 4.96 -15.12
C PHE A 98 -6.16 5.77 -15.27
N LYS A 99 -5.61 6.21 -14.14
CA LYS A 99 -4.30 6.83 -14.02
C LYS A 99 -3.54 6.15 -12.89
N MET A 100 -2.27 5.82 -13.13
CA MET A 100 -1.36 5.31 -12.11
C MET A 100 -0.25 6.34 -11.89
N GLU A 101 0.05 6.60 -10.61
CA GLU A 101 1.12 7.51 -10.20
C GLU A 101 2.11 6.72 -9.34
N ILE A 102 3.41 6.87 -9.64
CA ILE A 102 4.51 6.24 -8.90
C ILE A 102 5.38 7.37 -8.36
N PHE A 103 5.62 7.35 -7.05
CA PHE A 103 6.39 8.34 -6.31
C PHE A 103 7.20 7.63 -5.21
N ASP A 104 8.21 8.31 -4.67
CA ASP A 104 9.01 7.74 -3.58
C ASP A 104 8.18 7.69 -2.28
N LYS A 105 8.39 6.67 -1.45
CA LYS A 105 7.74 6.52 -0.13
C LYS A 105 7.93 7.73 0.79
N ILE A 106 8.97 8.52 0.57
CA ILE A 106 9.30 9.73 1.33
C ILE A 106 8.48 10.94 0.84
N GLU A 107 8.06 10.95 -0.43
CA GLU A 107 7.31 12.04 -1.07
C GLU A 107 5.79 11.93 -0.89
N GLU A 108 5.31 10.92 -0.15
CA GLU A 108 3.89 10.67 0.06
C GLU A 108 3.24 11.75 0.95
N GLU A 109 2.60 12.72 0.31
CA GLU A 109 1.82 13.82 0.93
C GLU A 109 0.46 13.42 1.48
#